data_AF-A0A946XK82-F1
#
_entry.id   AF-A0A946XK82-F1
#
_cell.length_a   1.000
_cell.length_b   1.000
_cell.length_c   1.000
_cell.angle_alpha   90.00
_cell.angle_beta   90.00
_cell.angle_gamma   90.00
#
_symmetry.space_group_name_H-M   'P 1'
#
loop_
_entity.id
_entity.type
_entity.pdbx_description
1 polymer ?
#
loop_
_entity_poly.entity_id
_entity_poly.type
_entity_poly.pdbx_seq_one_letter_code
_entity_poly.pdbx_strand_id
1 'polypeptide(L)'
;MKVCKVEGCDKNIHAKGLCRKHYERLADTGSLYLPKVSCSICGTEFEARDARQKTCSKECSKTLRNNISLKWDIDNPEKKKVRQDNFLQARPLYSTWLGMKQRCYRKNHRSYPNYGGRGIKVCSRWKNDYQAFEDDLLTTYKEGLTLDRENNDGNYEPENCRWATWEEQNSNKRVKT
;
A
#
# COMPACT_ATOMS: atom_id res chain seq x y z
N MET A 1 17.72 -11.64 -40.20
CA MET A 1 17.40 -10.54 -39.25
C MET A 1 18.70 -10.07 -38.62
N LYS A 2 18.84 -8.77 -38.29
CA LYS A 2 20.04 -8.28 -37.61
C LYS A 2 19.86 -8.38 -36.09
N VAL A 3 20.85 -8.93 -35.40
CA VAL A 3 20.85 -9.18 -33.95
C VAL A 3 21.58 -8.06 -33.19
N CYS A 4 21.26 -7.93 -31.90
CA CYS A 4 21.79 -6.90 -31.00
C CYS A 4 23.33 -6.98 -30.89
N LYS A 5 23.99 -5.81 -30.82
CA LYS A 5 25.46 -5.71 -30.64
C LYS A 5 25.99 -6.10 -29.25
N VAL A 6 25.11 -6.46 -28.31
CA VAL A 6 25.52 -6.79 -26.94
C VAL A 6 25.85 -8.27 -26.91
N GLU A 7 27.05 -8.61 -26.45
CA GLU A 7 27.50 -10.00 -26.35
C GLU A 7 26.50 -10.87 -25.60
N GLY A 8 26.21 -12.06 -26.14
CA GLY A 8 25.22 -12.98 -25.58
C GLY A 8 23.74 -12.57 -25.79
N CYS A 9 23.45 -11.52 -26.54
CA CYS A 9 22.08 -11.13 -26.86
C CYS A 9 21.66 -11.58 -28.26
N ASP A 10 20.65 -12.43 -28.33
CA ASP A 10 20.05 -12.99 -29.55
C ASP A 10 18.89 -12.15 -30.12
N LYS A 11 18.55 -11.04 -29.45
CA LYS A 11 17.37 -10.24 -29.80
C LYS A 11 17.58 -9.39 -31.04
N ASN A 12 16.50 -9.22 -31.80
CA ASN A 12 16.48 -8.34 -32.95
C ASN A 12 16.77 -6.88 -32.58
N ILE A 13 17.48 -6.20 -33.48
CA ILE A 13 17.78 -4.77 -33.36
C ILE A 13 16.47 -3.97 -33.41
N HIS A 14 16.37 -2.99 -32.53
CA HIS A 14 15.35 -1.95 -32.52
C HIS A 14 15.89 -0.63 -33.08
N ALA A 15 16.98 -0.11 -32.50
CA ALA A 15 17.62 1.15 -32.91
C ALA A 15 19.10 1.18 -32.52
N LYS A 16 19.94 1.92 -33.26
CA LYS A 16 21.39 2.09 -32.99
C LYS A 16 22.17 0.79 -32.77
N GLY A 17 21.78 -0.29 -33.45
CA GLY A 17 22.41 -1.61 -33.30
C GLY A 17 22.02 -2.36 -32.01
N LEU A 18 21.08 -1.83 -31.22
CA LEU A 18 20.66 -2.39 -29.94
C LEU A 18 19.23 -2.93 -30.03
N CYS A 19 18.94 -4.00 -29.31
CA CYS A 19 17.56 -4.41 -29.06
C CYS A 19 16.84 -3.38 -28.18
N ARG A 20 15.51 -3.40 -28.16
CA ARG A 20 14.69 -2.44 -27.41
C ARG A 20 15.13 -2.32 -25.94
N LYS A 21 15.35 -3.44 -25.24
CA LYS A 21 15.77 -3.45 -23.83
C LYS A 21 17.13 -2.79 -23.59
N HIS A 22 18.11 -3.03 -24.46
CA HIS A 22 19.44 -2.43 -24.30
C HIS A 22 19.46 -0.96 -24.72
N TYR A 23 18.66 -0.59 -25.72
CA TYR A 23 18.47 0.81 -26.11
C TYR A 23 17.85 1.62 -24.96
N GLU A 24 16.73 1.13 -24.40
CA GLU A 24 16.05 1.76 -23.27
C GLU A 24 16.98 1.85 -22.05
N ARG A 25 17.67 0.75 -21.69
CA ARG A 25 18.62 0.79 -20.56
C ARG A 25 19.75 1.79 -20.75
N LEU A 26 20.35 1.85 -21.95
CA LEU A 26 21.40 2.82 -22.24
C LEU A 26 20.90 4.26 -22.08
N ALA A 27 19.66 4.53 -22.50
CA ALA A 27 19.05 5.84 -22.33
C ALA A 27 18.77 6.17 -20.85
N ASP A 28 18.31 5.19 -20.07
CA ASP A 28 17.91 5.40 -18.68
C ASP A 28 19.08 5.46 -17.69
N THR A 29 20.12 4.64 -17.91
CA THR A 29 21.20 4.43 -16.93
C THR A 29 22.59 4.76 -17.45
N GLY A 30 22.73 5.05 -18.75
CA GLY A 30 24.04 5.22 -19.39
C GLY A 30 24.82 3.91 -19.58
N SER A 31 24.26 2.75 -19.21
CA SER A 31 24.91 1.44 -19.31
C SER A 31 24.07 0.43 -20.09
N LEU A 32 24.73 -0.43 -20.86
CA LEU A 32 24.08 -1.57 -21.52
C LEU A 32 23.84 -2.73 -20.56
N TYR A 33 24.61 -2.81 -19.48
CA TYR A 33 24.66 -3.94 -18.56
C TYR A 33 23.86 -3.67 -17.30
N LEU A 34 23.43 -4.74 -16.64
CA LEU A 34 22.76 -4.66 -15.34
C LEU A 34 23.78 -4.18 -14.28
N PRO A 35 23.35 -3.33 -13.32
CA PRO A 35 24.23 -2.92 -12.22
C PRO A 35 24.57 -4.13 -11.33
N LYS A 36 25.84 -4.26 -10.98
CA LYS A 36 26.29 -5.20 -9.95
C LYS A 36 26.17 -4.54 -8.59
N VAL A 37 25.45 -5.17 -7.66
CA VAL A 37 25.22 -4.66 -6.31
C VAL A 37 25.38 -5.76 -5.28
N SER A 38 25.67 -5.40 -4.02
CA SER A 38 25.74 -6.34 -2.90
C SER A 38 24.39 -6.47 -2.20
N CYS A 39 24.01 -7.70 -1.88
CA CYS A 39 22.81 -8.00 -1.11
C CYS A 39 22.94 -7.50 0.34
N SER A 40 22.02 -6.65 0.79
CA SER A 40 22.00 -6.10 2.16
C SER A 40 21.69 -7.13 3.25
N ILE A 41 21.39 -8.37 2.90
CA ILE A 41 21.07 -9.45 3.85
C ILE A 41 22.20 -10.47 3.95
N CYS A 42 22.72 -10.94 2.82
CA CYS A 42 23.72 -12.02 2.79
C CYS A 42 25.08 -11.59 2.20
N GLY A 43 25.23 -10.35 1.77
CA GLY A 43 26.48 -9.82 1.19
C GLY A 43 26.77 -10.25 -0.25
N THR A 44 26.08 -11.27 -0.77
CA THR A 44 26.27 -11.79 -2.14
C THR A 44 26.17 -10.69 -3.20
N GLU A 45 27.16 -10.63 -4.10
CA GLU A 45 27.13 -9.79 -5.29
C GLU A 45 26.23 -10.40 -6.38
N PHE A 46 25.39 -9.59 -7.01
CA PHE A 46 24.48 -10.04 -8.05
C PHE A 46 24.16 -8.95 -9.07
N GLU A 47 23.71 -9.34 -10.26
CA GLU A 47 23.18 -8.43 -11.27
C GLU A 47 21.74 -8.02 -10.92
N ALA A 48 21.57 -6.76 -10.53
CA ALA A 48 20.29 -6.23 -10.12
C ALA A 48 19.46 -5.72 -11.30
N ARG A 49 18.13 -5.75 -11.15
CA ARG A 49 17.21 -5.16 -12.14
C ARG A 49 17.40 -3.65 -12.31
N ASP A 50 17.73 -2.98 -11.22
CA ASP A 50 18.00 -1.54 -11.10
C ASP A 50 18.86 -1.28 -9.86
N ALA A 51 19.41 -0.07 -9.73
CA ALA A 51 20.28 0.32 -8.62
C ALA A 51 19.58 0.34 -7.24
N ARG A 52 18.25 0.20 -7.18
CA ARG A 52 17.47 0.22 -5.93
C ARG A 52 17.25 -1.19 -5.37
N GLN A 53 17.51 -2.23 -6.15
CA GLN A 53 17.36 -3.60 -5.66
C GLN A 53 18.43 -3.91 -4.61
N LYS A 54 18.00 -4.17 -3.38
CA LYS A 54 18.88 -4.40 -2.23
C LYS A 54 19.14 -5.88 -1.92
N THR A 55 18.44 -6.79 -2.59
CA THR A 55 18.40 -8.21 -2.22
C THR A 55 18.56 -9.11 -3.44
N CYS A 56 19.37 -10.15 -3.30
CA CYS A 56 19.70 -11.09 -4.38
C CYS A 56 18.59 -12.10 -4.69
N SER A 57 17.71 -12.40 -3.72
CA SER A 57 16.72 -13.46 -3.83
C SER A 57 15.39 -13.11 -3.17
N LYS A 58 14.35 -13.91 -3.47
CA LYS A 58 13.05 -13.81 -2.80
C LYS A 58 13.18 -14.01 -1.30
N GLU A 59 14.04 -14.93 -0.87
CA GLU A 59 14.28 -15.20 0.55
C GLU A 59 14.95 -14.01 1.23
N CYS A 60 16.03 -13.47 0.68
CA CYS A 60 16.66 -12.24 1.21
C CYS A 60 15.66 -11.06 1.23
N SER A 61 14.80 -10.94 0.23
CA SER A 61 13.74 -9.91 0.20
C SER A 61 12.70 -10.10 1.30
N LYS A 62 12.39 -11.35 1.67
CA LYS A 62 11.50 -11.67 2.79
C LYS A 62 12.19 -11.36 4.12
N THR A 63 13.44 -11.77 4.29
CA THR A 63 14.24 -11.45 5.47
C THR A 63 14.35 -9.95 5.69
N LEU A 64 14.65 -9.17 4.64
CA LEU A 64 14.72 -7.71 4.75
C LEU A 64 13.40 -7.10 5.24
N ARG A 65 12.26 -7.56 4.71
CA ARG A 65 10.93 -7.08 5.15
C ARG A 65 10.65 -7.47 6.61
N ASN A 66 11.00 -8.68 7.00
CA ASN A 66 10.84 -9.13 8.39
C ASN A 66 11.71 -8.30 9.35
N ASN A 67 12.97 -8.03 8.99
CA ASN A 67 13.86 -7.20 9.80
C ASN A 67 13.31 -5.77 9.97
N ILE A 68 12.74 -5.19 8.92
CA ILE A 68 12.07 -3.88 9.00
C ILE A 68 10.86 -3.94 9.94
N SER A 69 10.04 -4.99 9.86
CA SER A 69 8.88 -5.18 10.75
C SER A 69 9.31 -5.35 12.21
N LEU A 70 10.33 -6.18 12.47
CA LEU A 70 10.86 -6.40 13.81
C LEU A 70 11.46 -5.13 14.40
N LYS A 71 12.17 -4.34 13.58
CA LYS A 71 12.67 -3.03 14.00
C LYS A 71 11.51 -2.10 14.38
N TRP A 72 10.47 -2.03 13.56
CA TRP A 72 9.28 -1.23 13.87
C TRP A 72 8.64 -1.65 15.20
N ASP A 73 8.51 -2.95 15.45
CA ASP A 73 7.97 -3.51 16.70
C ASP A 73 8.81 -3.13 17.93
N ILE A 74 10.14 -3.18 17.80
CA ILE A 74 11.08 -2.76 18.85
C ILE A 74 10.97 -1.26 19.12
N ASP A 75 10.84 -0.46 18.05
CA ASP A 75 10.72 0.99 18.13
C ASP A 75 9.33 1.44 18.65
N ASN A 76 8.32 0.55 18.66
CA ASN A 76 6.93 0.86 19.02
C ASN A 76 6.30 -0.20 19.97
N PRO A 77 6.87 -0.43 21.16
CA PRO A 77 6.45 -1.52 22.05
C PRO A 77 5.00 -1.38 22.56
N GLU A 78 4.56 -0.15 22.84
CA GLU A 78 3.18 0.15 23.28
C GLU A 78 2.16 -0.24 22.19
N LYS A 79 2.44 0.10 20.93
CA LYS A 79 1.56 -0.21 19.80
C LYS A 79 1.52 -1.71 19.49
N LYS A 80 2.65 -2.40 19.68
CA LYS A 80 2.73 -3.86 19.56
C LYS A 80 1.81 -4.55 20.57
N LYS A 81 1.89 -4.14 21.84
CA LYS A 81 1.05 -4.69 22.91
C LYS A 81 -0.44 -4.51 22.62
N VAL A 82 -0.85 -3.30 22.23
CA VAL A 82 -2.24 -3.00 21.85
C VAL A 82 -2.72 -3.88 20.69
N ARG A 83 -1.90 -4.09 19.65
CA ARG A 83 -2.26 -5.00 18.53
C ARG A 83 -2.41 -6.46 18.96
N GLN A 84 -1.60 -6.90 19.90
CA GLN A 84 -1.59 -8.28 20.38
C GLN A 84 -2.80 -8.56 21.27
N ASP A 85 -3.12 -7.62 22.16
CA ASP A 85 -4.29 -7.69 23.04
C ASP A 85 -5.61 -7.54 22.26
N ASN A 86 -5.63 -6.71 21.20
CA ASN A 86 -6.81 -6.47 20.36
C ASN A 86 -6.82 -7.29 19.06
N PHE A 87 -6.01 -8.35 18.93
CA PHE A 87 -5.84 -9.09 17.67
C PHE A 87 -7.16 -9.65 17.12
N LEU A 88 -8.06 -10.12 18.00
CA LEU A 88 -9.40 -10.57 17.63
C LEU A 88 -10.32 -9.41 17.23
N GLN A 89 -10.16 -8.26 17.87
CA GLN A 89 -10.92 -7.04 17.62
C GLN A 89 -10.46 -6.28 16.35
N ALA A 90 -9.22 -6.48 15.90
CA ALA A 90 -8.63 -5.77 14.75
C ALA A 90 -8.94 -6.41 13.38
N ARG A 91 -9.33 -7.70 13.33
CA ARG A 91 -9.68 -8.39 12.05
C ARG A 91 -10.75 -7.66 11.21
N PRO A 92 -11.78 -7.02 11.80
CA PRO A 92 -12.78 -6.22 11.07
C PRO A 92 -12.27 -4.85 10.59
N LEU A 93 -11.14 -4.35 11.11
CA LEU A 93 -10.66 -2.99 10.81
C LEU A 93 -10.04 -2.89 9.43
N TYR A 94 -9.23 -3.88 9.03
CA TYR A 94 -8.62 -3.89 7.70
C TYR A 94 -9.67 -3.99 6.58
N SER A 95 -10.68 -4.85 6.75
CA SER A 95 -11.81 -4.94 5.81
C SER A 95 -12.64 -3.65 5.80
N THR A 96 -12.82 -3.00 6.95
CA THR A 96 -13.49 -1.68 7.04
C THR A 96 -12.73 -0.60 6.28
N TRP A 97 -11.40 -0.49 6.46
CA TRP A 97 -10.54 0.44 5.75
C TRP A 97 -10.55 0.20 4.23
N LEU A 98 -10.49 -1.05 3.81
CA LEU A 98 -10.63 -1.41 2.39
C LEU A 98 -12.02 -1.04 1.84
N GLY A 99 -13.08 -1.31 2.61
CA GLY A 99 -14.46 -0.95 2.23
C GLY A 99 -14.62 0.55 2.07
N MET A 100 -14.10 1.34 3.02
CA MET A 100 -14.05 2.80 2.96
C MET A 100 -13.39 3.29 1.66
N LYS A 101 -12.20 2.78 1.33
CA LYS A 101 -11.49 3.16 0.09
C LYS A 101 -12.26 2.78 -1.17
N GLN A 102 -12.90 1.61 -1.19
CA GLN A 102 -13.73 1.19 -2.31
C GLN A 102 -14.90 2.15 -2.53
N ARG A 103 -15.61 2.55 -1.47
CA ARG A 103 -16.71 3.53 -1.56
C ARG A 103 -16.25 4.88 -2.13
N CYS A 104 -15.07 5.38 -1.75
CA CYS A 104 -14.58 6.68 -2.20
C CYS A 104 -13.92 6.69 -3.59
N TYR A 105 -13.25 5.61 -4.00
CA TYR A 105 -12.34 5.68 -5.16
C TYR A 105 -12.66 4.68 -6.28
N ARG A 106 -13.44 3.63 -6.01
CA ARG A 106 -13.75 2.60 -7.00
C ARG A 106 -15.04 2.97 -7.74
N LYS A 107 -14.91 3.58 -8.93
CA LYS A 107 -16.06 4.08 -9.73
C LYS A 107 -17.13 3.03 -10.04
N ASN A 108 -16.75 1.75 -10.18
CA ASN A 108 -17.69 0.64 -10.42
C ASN A 108 -18.27 0.01 -9.14
N HIS A 109 -17.97 0.56 -7.96
CA HIS A 109 -18.53 0.06 -6.70
C HIS A 109 -19.96 0.56 -6.52
N ARG A 110 -20.88 -0.31 -6.08
CA ARG A 110 -22.32 0.01 -5.92
C ARG A 110 -22.60 1.27 -5.09
N SER A 111 -21.79 1.52 -4.07
CA SER A 111 -21.93 2.69 -3.20
C SER A 111 -21.21 3.92 -3.71
N TYR A 112 -20.39 3.84 -4.76
CA TYR A 112 -19.59 4.98 -5.24
C TYR A 112 -20.42 6.25 -5.50
N PRO A 113 -21.61 6.20 -6.15
CA PRO A 113 -22.43 7.39 -6.36
C PRO A 113 -22.78 8.16 -5.08
N ASN A 114 -22.92 7.45 -3.96
CA ASN A 114 -23.28 8.02 -2.65
C ASN A 114 -22.06 8.50 -1.84
N TYR A 115 -20.85 8.28 -2.34
CA TYR A 115 -19.60 8.55 -1.65
C TYR A 115 -18.64 9.30 -2.58
N GLY A 116 -17.79 8.59 -3.31
CA GLY A 116 -16.83 9.20 -4.23
C GLY A 116 -17.48 10.07 -5.31
N GLY A 117 -18.68 9.70 -5.78
CA GLY A 117 -19.48 10.49 -6.70
C GLY A 117 -19.95 11.84 -6.14
N ARG A 118 -20.01 11.98 -4.82
CA ARG A 118 -20.31 13.24 -4.10
C ARG A 118 -19.05 14.06 -3.77
N GLY A 119 -17.87 13.55 -4.11
CA GLY A 119 -16.59 14.18 -3.74
C GLY A 119 -16.06 13.77 -2.37
N ILE A 120 -16.71 12.84 -1.66
CA ILE A 120 -16.23 12.35 -0.36
C ILE A 120 -14.96 11.53 -0.52
N LYS A 121 -13.93 11.90 0.22
CA LYS A 121 -12.58 11.31 0.17
C LYS A 121 -12.17 10.72 1.52
N VAL A 122 -11.05 10.02 1.48
CA VAL A 122 -10.29 9.58 2.66
C VAL A 122 -9.12 10.53 2.81
N CYS A 123 -8.85 11.02 4.03
CA CYS A 123 -7.72 11.89 4.31
C CYS A 123 -6.39 11.27 3.83
N SER A 124 -5.42 12.11 3.47
CA SER A 124 -4.14 11.66 2.92
C SER A 124 -3.40 10.71 3.87
N ARG A 125 -3.50 10.97 5.18
CA ARG A 125 -2.92 10.16 6.25
C ARG A 125 -3.43 8.72 6.21
N TRP A 126 -4.73 8.48 6.08
CA TRP A 126 -5.28 7.13 6.06
C TRP A 126 -5.26 6.46 4.68
N LYS A 127 -5.32 7.23 3.60
CA LYS A 127 -5.58 6.72 2.25
C LYS A 127 -4.65 5.59 1.83
N ASN A 128 -3.36 5.69 2.17
CA ASN A 128 -2.33 4.72 1.79
C ASN A 128 -1.59 4.10 2.99
N ASP A 129 -2.04 4.39 4.20
CA ASP A 129 -1.43 3.92 5.44
C ASP A 129 -2.52 3.34 6.35
N TYR A 130 -2.62 2.01 6.35
CA TYR A 130 -3.53 1.30 7.24
C TYR A 130 -3.13 1.49 8.72
N GLN A 131 -1.84 1.60 9.01
CA GLN A 131 -1.39 1.77 10.39
C GLN A 131 -1.86 3.10 10.95
N ALA A 132 -1.83 4.16 10.16
CA ALA A 132 -2.35 5.45 10.60
C ALA A 132 -3.86 5.41 10.87
N PHE A 133 -4.64 4.69 10.04
CA PHE A 133 -6.07 4.48 10.29
C PHE A 133 -6.32 3.67 11.57
N GLU A 134 -5.55 2.60 11.76
CA GLU A 134 -5.64 1.74 12.94
C GLU A 134 -5.24 2.53 14.21
N ASP A 135 -4.14 3.26 14.20
CA ASP A 135 -3.67 4.04 15.35
C ASP A 135 -4.70 5.10 15.80
N ASP A 136 -5.41 5.74 14.85
CA ASP A 136 -6.39 6.78 15.16
C ASP A 136 -7.74 6.23 15.66
N LEU A 137 -8.10 4.98 15.33
CA LEU A 137 -9.45 4.44 15.58
C LEU A 137 -9.49 3.14 16.41
N LEU A 138 -8.39 2.42 16.55
CA LEU A 138 -8.37 1.12 17.24
C LEU A 138 -8.74 1.25 18.72
N THR A 139 -8.29 2.32 19.37
CA THR A 139 -8.50 2.54 20.81
C THR A 139 -9.98 2.73 21.19
N THR A 140 -10.82 3.13 20.25
CA THR A 140 -12.25 3.38 20.47
C THR A 140 -13.14 2.28 19.89
N TYR A 141 -12.58 1.28 19.21
CA TYR A 141 -13.33 0.19 18.62
C TYR A 141 -13.90 -0.75 19.70
N LYS A 142 -15.13 -1.24 19.46
CA LYS A 142 -15.75 -2.33 20.21
C LYS A 142 -16.40 -3.30 19.23
N GLU A 143 -16.47 -4.57 19.61
CA GLU A 143 -17.10 -5.60 18.78
C GLU A 143 -18.57 -5.24 18.45
N GLY A 144 -18.98 -5.50 17.21
CA GLY A 144 -20.33 -5.19 16.72
C GLY A 144 -20.52 -3.76 16.20
N LEU A 145 -19.54 -2.88 16.37
CA LEU A 145 -19.60 -1.52 15.82
C LEU A 145 -19.11 -1.47 14.36
N THR A 146 -19.55 -0.44 13.65
CA THR A 146 -19.17 -0.17 12.26
C THR A 146 -18.75 1.29 12.09
N LEU A 147 -17.90 1.56 11.10
CA LEU A 147 -17.35 2.90 10.88
C LEU A 147 -18.41 3.83 10.29
N ASP A 148 -18.79 4.84 11.06
CA ASP A 148 -19.70 5.92 10.67
C ASP A 148 -18.94 7.22 10.39
N ARG A 149 -19.59 8.15 9.68
CA ARG A 149 -19.17 9.56 9.61
C ARG A 149 -20.17 10.42 10.35
N GLU A 150 -19.74 11.20 11.34
CA GLU A 150 -20.63 12.08 12.11
C GLU A 150 -21.32 13.10 11.20
N ASN A 151 -20.53 13.84 10.42
CA ASN A 151 -21.03 14.57 9.27
C ASN A 151 -21.03 13.65 8.04
N ASN A 152 -22.21 13.19 7.66
CA ASN A 152 -22.41 12.31 6.51
C ASN A 152 -21.89 12.87 5.18
N ASP A 153 -21.77 14.21 5.08
CA ASP A 153 -21.30 14.92 3.88
C ASP A 153 -19.80 15.24 3.95
N GLY A 154 -19.18 15.01 5.11
CA GLY A 154 -17.74 15.15 5.33
C GLY A 154 -16.91 13.96 4.84
N ASN A 155 -15.59 14.11 4.95
CA ASN A 155 -14.62 13.08 4.54
C ASN A 155 -14.47 11.96 5.58
N TYR A 156 -13.77 10.90 5.21
CA TYR A 156 -13.21 9.98 6.20
C TYR A 156 -11.91 10.55 6.75
N GLU A 157 -11.97 11.02 7.99
CA GLU A 157 -10.86 11.62 8.75
C GLU A 157 -11.11 11.44 10.27
N PRO A 158 -10.07 11.50 11.12
CA PRO A 158 -10.20 11.23 12.55
C PRO A 158 -11.30 12.04 13.23
N GLU A 159 -11.48 13.29 12.83
CA GLU A 159 -12.41 14.24 13.41
C GLU A 159 -13.86 14.03 12.96
N ASN A 160 -14.07 13.31 11.87
CA ASN A 160 -15.40 13.06 11.31
C ASN A 160 -15.82 11.58 11.42
N CYS A 161 -14.96 10.69 11.93
CA CYS A 161 -15.22 9.26 11.97
C CYS A 161 -15.36 8.74 13.39
N ARG A 162 -16.33 7.84 13.57
CA ARG A 162 -16.57 7.15 14.85
C ARG A 162 -17.00 5.71 14.63
N TRP A 163 -16.88 4.91 15.68
CA TRP A 163 -17.52 3.60 15.75
C TRP A 163 -18.94 3.76 16.24
N ALA A 164 -19.89 3.22 15.48
CA ALA A 164 -21.31 3.32 15.79
C ALA A 164 -22.02 2.00 15.50
N THR A 165 -23.10 1.76 16.23
CA THR A 165 -24.08 0.72 15.97
C THR A 165 -24.88 1.05 14.70
N TRP A 166 -25.56 0.03 14.16
CA TRP A 166 -26.46 0.23 13.03
C TRP A 166 -27.62 1.20 13.34
N GLU A 167 -28.07 1.24 14.60
CA GLU A 167 -29.15 2.13 15.04
C GLU A 167 -28.71 3.60 15.05
N GLU A 168 -27.52 3.87 15.56
CA GLU A 168 -26.90 5.20 15.55
C GLU A 168 -26.64 5.68 14.11
N GLN A 169 -26.11 4.80 13.25
CA GLN A 169 -25.94 5.11 11.82
C GLN A 169 -27.26 5.39 11.11
N ASN A 170 -28.31 4.64 11.44
CA ASN A 170 -29.62 4.83 10.84
C ASN A 170 -30.26 6.17 11.24
N SER A 171 -29.96 6.65 12.44
CA SER A 171 -30.40 7.96 12.91
C SER A 171 -29.62 9.09 12.24
N ASN A 172 -28.40 8.83 11.77
CA ASN A 172 -27.58 9.75 10.99
C ASN A 172 -27.87 9.71 9.46
N LYS A 173 -29.03 9.18 9.07
CA LYS A 173 -29.44 9.15 7.65
C LYS A 173 -29.93 10.50 7.20
N ARG A 174 -29.60 10.83 5.96
CA ARG A 174 -30.06 12.02 5.23
C ARG A 174 -31.56 12.24 5.48
N VAL A 175 -31.94 13.44 5.90
CA VAL A 175 -33.33 13.90 5.80
C VAL A 175 -33.69 13.81 4.32
N LYS A 176 -34.72 13.01 3.99
CA LYS A 176 -35.25 12.98 2.62
C LYS A 176 -35.84 14.37 2.34
N THR A 177 -35.07 15.22 1.69
CA THR A 177 -35.60 16.34 0.90
C THR A 177 -36.22 15.79 -0.36
#